data_AF-A0A960FSR1-F1
#
_entry.id   AF-A0A960FSR1-F1
#
_cell.length_a   1.000
_cell.length_b   1.000
_cell.length_c   1.000
_cell.angle_alpha   90.00
_cell.angle_beta   90.00
_cell.angle_gamma   90.00
#
_symmetry.space_group_name_H-M   'P 1'
#
loop_
_entity.id
_entity.type
_entity.pdbx_description
1 polymer ?
#
loop_
_entity_poly.entity_id
_entity_poly.type
_entity_poly.pdbx_seq_one_letter_code
_entity_poly.pdbx_strand_id
1 'polypeptide(L)'
;MSVRSRALATGLALWVAALAVTAGGGLLTRTYLPGVDGTTRALLVVEALFALALLAAPFVGTWRQLGVNRPAEWRHRGLLVMPLVVAASPLALGVRSVGTDLLLVLVVGYVLTGITEELVWRGFALRLLAPLGERRAVVLGAALFGTAHLANVFFRNSTGLVLAQAWGAFCFGLAYGALRVRTGTIVPLMALHALTDLAASVGALPKIPVLVAEDVVLLTYGVVLLALRPRKDTPVTDPMLDHLDRALRSTDRIVASIGPDQWDLPSPCAGWTVRDEANHLVGGLRIFTAQLDGTAVSDDHDGHDWLGADPRASYGDAARVDAAAWRRPDALAGSFTLVLGEVPAAMALLVHLTEVLVHGLDLAVAVGREDLVDQDESAWLLGAMRELGTDPFRVPGIFGPEVDADPGAPAHRQLLAHLGREVAAVPVGARAR
;
A
#
# COMPACT_ATOMS: atom_id res chain seq x y z
N MET A 1 16.09 -6.61 -24.23
CA MET A 1 15.02 -5.64 -23.89
C MET A 1 15.05 -5.36 -22.39
N SER A 2 15.08 -4.08 -21.97
CA SER A 2 14.96 -3.69 -20.56
C SER A 2 13.61 -4.15 -19.97
N VAL A 3 13.52 -4.30 -18.64
CA VAL A 3 12.26 -4.63 -17.94
C VAL A 3 11.14 -3.66 -18.34
N ARG A 4 11.48 -2.36 -18.46
CA ARG A 4 10.57 -1.30 -18.92
C ARG A 4 10.04 -1.53 -20.34
N SER A 5 10.93 -1.92 -21.27
CA SER A 5 10.51 -2.20 -22.65
C SER A 5 9.61 -3.43 -22.77
N ARG A 6 9.82 -4.47 -21.94
CA ARG A 6 8.96 -5.65 -21.88
C ARG A 6 7.57 -5.30 -21.37
N ALA A 7 7.46 -4.55 -20.27
CA ALA A 7 6.17 -4.12 -19.73
C ALA A 7 5.35 -3.29 -20.72
N LEU A 8 5.99 -2.35 -21.43
CA LEU A 8 5.32 -1.55 -22.45
C LEU A 8 4.86 -2.38 -23.65
N ALA A 9 5.67 -3.33 -24.11
CA ALA A 9 5.29 -4.24 -25.19
C ALA A 9 4.10 -5.12 -24.79
N THR A 10 4.10 -5.68 -23.57
CA THR A 10 2.96 -6.44 -23.03
C THR A 10 1.70 -5.59 -22.93
N GLY A 11 1.80 -4.36 -22.43
CA GLY A 11 0.66 -3.44 -22.35
C GLY A 11 0.09 -3.07 -23.71
N LEU A 12 0.95 -2.81 -24.69
CA LEU A 12 0.53 -2.54 -26.06
C LEU A 12 -0.16 -3.76 -26.68
N ALA A 13 0.37 -4.96 -26.48
CA ALA A 13 -0.23 -6.19 -26.98
C ALA A 13 -1.64 -6.43 -26.40
N LEU A 14 -1.82 -6.24 -25.09
CA LEU A 14 -3.13 -6.35 -24.44
C LEU A 14 -4.12 -5.30 -24.96
N TRP A 15 -3.66 -4.07 -25.18
CA TRP A 15 -4.48 -2.99 -25.72
C TRP A 15 -4.94 -3.29 -27.16
N VAL A 16 -4.03 -3.74 -28.03
CA VAL A 16 -4.35 -4.15 -29.40
C VAL A 16 -5.33 -5.32 -29.41
N ALA A 17 -5.13 -6.32 -28.54
CA ALA A 17 -6.04 -7.45 -28.42
C ALA A 17 -7.45 -7.02 -28.00
N ALA A 18 -7.57 -6.12 -27.00
CA ALA A 18 -8.86 -5.60 -26.55
C ALA A 18 -9.58 -4.83 -27.67
N LEU A 19 -8.87 -3.98 -28.42
CA LEU A 19 -9.43 -3.28 -29.57
C LEU A 19 -9.87 -4.23 -30.69
N ALA A 20 -9.07 -5.25 -30.98
CA ALA A 20 -9.40 -6.24 -32.01
C ALA A 20 -10.67 -7.03 -31.65
N VAL A 21 -10.80 -7.47 -30.39
CA VAL A 21 -12.00 -8.14 -29.88
C VAL A 21 -13.21 -7.20 -29.95
N THR A 22 -13.04 -5.93 -29.55
CA THR A 22 -14.13 -4.95 -29.56
C THR A 22 -14.62 -4.64 -30.99
N ALA A 23 -13.70 -4.35 -31.91
CA ALA A 23 -14.02 -4.04 -33.29
C ALA A 23 -14.56 -5.27 -34.05
N GLY A 24 -13.90 -6.41 -33.91
CA GLY A 24 -14.34 -7.68 -34.50
C GLY A 24 -15.71 -8.11 -33.97
N GLY A 25 -15.91 -8.06 -32.65
CA GLY A 25 -17.19 -8.32 -32.01
C GLY A 25 -18.29 -7.37 -32.48
N GLY A 26 -17.99 -6.08 -32.62
CA GLY A 26 -18.92 -5.08 -33.17
C GLY A 26 -19.35 -5.39 -34.61
N LEU A 27 -18.40 -5.73 -35.49
CA LEU A 27 -18.69 -6.10 -36.88
C LEU A 27 -19.49 -7.41 -36.97
N LEU A 28 -19.09 -8.43 -36.22
CA LEU A 28 -19.75 -9.75 -36.20
C LEU A 28 -21.18 -9.63 -35.67
N THR A 29 -21.36 -9.02 -34.50
CA THR A 29 -22.69 -8.86 -33.90
C THR A 29 -23.58 -7.96 -34.75
N ARG A 30 -23.05 -6.93 -35.42
CA ARG A 30 -23.84 -6.13 -36.37
C ARG A 30 -24.31 -6.94 -37.57
N THR A 31 -23.49 -7.87 -38.05
CA THR A 31 -23.79 -8.71 -39.22
C THR A 31 -24.78 -9.82 -38.86
N TYR A 32 -24.56 -10.53 -37.75
CA TYR A 32 -25.32 -11.72 -37.38
C TYR A 32 -26.49 -11.44 -36.43
N LEU A 33 -26.50 -10.29 -35.73
CA LEU A 33 -27.57 -9.86 -34.82
C LEU A 33 -28.10 -8.46 -35.21
N PRO A 34 -28.59 -8.25 -36.45
CA PRO A 34 -28.99 -6.91 -36.92
C PRO A 34 -30.21 -6.35 -36.18
N GLY A 35 -31.08 -7.21 -35.64
CA GLY A 35 -32.28 -6.82 -34.88
C GLY A 35 -32.05 -6.53 -33.39
N VAL A 36 -30.84 -6.78 -32.88
CA VAL A 36 -30.46 -6.49 -31.49
C VAL A 36 -29.89 -5.08 -31.40
N ASP A 37 -30.34 -4.31 -30.41
CA ASP A 37 -29.87 -2.93 -30.23
C ASP A 37 -28.36 -2.88 -29.92
N GLY A 38 -27.74 -1.74 -30.23
CA GLY A 38 -26.29 -1.58 -30.10
C GLY A 38 -25.76 -1.73 -28.68
N THR A 39 -26.56 -1.42 -27.64
CA THR A 39 -26.14 -1.57 -26.24
C THR A 39 -26.06 -3.03 -25.87
N THR A 40 -27.12 -3.80 -26.17
CA THR A 40 -27.12 -5.25 -25.91
C THR A 40 -25.99 -5.95 -26.66
N ARG A 41 -25.73 -5.58 -27.92
CA ARG A 41 -24.57 -6.12 -28.67
C ARG A 41 -23.23 -5.78 -28.03
N ALA A 42 -23.07 -4.56 -27.50
CA ALA A 42 -21.84 -4.16 -26.81
C ALA A 42 -21.63 -4.98 -25.53
N LEU A 43 -22.69 -5.22 -24.75
CA LEU A 43 -22.63 -6.03 -23.53
C LEU A 43 -22.23 -7.49 -23.82
N LEU A 44 -22.68 -8.07 -24.93
CA LEU A 44 -22.22 -9.42 -25.35
C LEU A 44 -20.72 -9.46 -25.63
N VAL A 45 -20.16 -8.40 -26.22
CA VAL A 45 -18.72 -8.32 -26.51
C VAL A 45 -17.90 -8.11 -25.22
N VAL A 46 -18.48 -7.42 -24.23
CA VAL A 46 -17.86 -7.28 -22.89
C VAL A 46 -17.63 -8.64 -22.24
N GLU A 47 -18.51 -9.63 -22.42
CA GLU A 47 -18.29 -10.98 -21.87
C GLU A 47 -17.01 -11.65 -22.42
N ALA A 48 -16.74 -11.46 -23.71
CA ALA A 48 -15.50 -11.95 -24.34
C ALA A 48 -14.26 -11.20 -23.81
N LEU A 49 -14.37 -9.89 -23.60
CA LEU A 49 -13.31 -9.07 -22.99
C LEU A 49 -13.06 -9.47 -21.54
N PHE A 50 -14.10 -9.78 -20.78
CA PHE A 50 -14.01 -10.27 -19.41
C PHE A 50 -13.23 -11.58 -19.35
N ALA A 51 -13.61 -12.56 -20.18
CA ALA A 51 -12.90 -13.83 -20.27
C ALA A 51 -11.42 -13.64 -20.65
N LEU A 52 -11.14 -12.78 -21.64
CA LEU A 52 -9.77 -12.44 -22.03
C LEU A 52 -8.99 -11.80 -20.87
N ALA A 53 -9.61 -10.89 -20.11
CA ALA A 53 -8.98 -10.24 -18.97
C ALA A 53 -8.64 -11.26 -17.86
N LEU A 54 -9.56 -12.19 -17.54
CA LEU A 54 -9.29 -13.25 -16.58
C LEU A 54 -8.13 -14.16 -17.01
N LEU A 55 -8.08 -14.53 -18.29
CA LEU A 55 -6.99 -15.34 -18.85
C LEU A 55 -5.65 -14.59 -18.85
N ALA A 56 -5.67 -13.28 -19.05
CA ALA A 56 -4.47 -12.45 -19.06
C ALA A 56 -3.94 -12.15 -17.64
N ALA A 57 -4.80 -12.11 -16.63
CA ALA A 57 -4.46 -11.65 -15.27
C ALA A 57 -3.18 -12.30 -14.69
N PRO A 58 -2.99 -13.65 -14.75
CA PRO A 58 -1.81 -14.31 -14.18
C PRO A 58 -0.49 -13.87 -14.83
N PHE A 59 -0.53 -13.42 -16.08
CA PHE A 59 0.67 -12.97 -16.81
C PHE A 59 1.04 -11.51 -16.51
N VAL A 60 0.13 -10.75 -15.90
CA VAL A 60 0.34 -9.33 -15.55
C VAL A 60 0.76 -9.18 -14.09
N GLY A 61 0.17 -9.96 -13.18
CA GLY A 61 0.54 -9.95 -11.76
C GLY A 61 -0.43 -10.73 -10.88
N THR A 62 -0.18 -10.74 -9.58
CA THR A 62 -1.11 -11.35 -8.62
C THR A 62 -2.36 -10.51 -8.45
N TRP A 63 -3.49 -11.14 -8.07
CA TRP A 63 -4.73 -10.43 -7.74
C TRP A 63 -4.52 -9.25 -6.77
N ARG A 64 -3.64 -9.45 -5.79
CA ARG A 64 -3.28 -8.42 -4.82
C ARG A 64 -2.58 -7.21 -5.48
N GLN A 65 -1.63 -7.47 -6.36
CA GLN A 65 -0.92 -6.44 -7.13
C GLN A 65 -1.83 -5.69 -8.11
N LEU A 66 -2.86 -6.36 -8.61
CA LEU A 66 -3.89 -5.77 -9.48
C LEU A 66 -4.90 -4.93 -8.68
N GLY A 67 -4.89 -5.01 -7.35
CA GLY A 67 -5.77 -4.25 -6.45
C GLY A 67 -7.05 -5.00 -6.07
N VAL A 68 -7.14 -6.29 -6.36
CA VAL A 68 -8.20 -7.16 -5.86
C VAL A 68 -7.78 -7.63 -4.47
N ASN A 69 -8.06 -6.77 -3.48
CA ASN A 69 -7.57 -6.88 -2.11
C ASN A 69 -8.72 -7.00 -1.12
N ARG A 70 -8.44 -7.53 0.08
CA ARG A 70 -9.43 -7.63 1.15
C ARG A 70 -9.74 -6.26 1.74
N PRO A 71 -10.96 -6.02 2.28
CA PRO A 71 -11.34 -4.73 2.88
C PRO A 71 -10.36 -4.20 3.92
N ALA A 72 -9.73 -5.08 4.71
CA ALA A 72 -8.71 -4.72 5.70
C ALA A 72 -7.52 -3.94 5.09
N GLU A 73 -7.19 -4.19 3.83
CA GLU A 73 -6.06 -3.59 3.11
C GLU A 73 -6.42 -2.26 2.44
N TRP A 74 -7.70 -1.87 2.44
CA TRP A 74 -8.17 -0.67 1.77
C TRP A 74 -7.83 0.58 2.57
N ARG A 75 -7.18 1.53 1.91
CA ARG A 75 -6.75 2.81 2.49
C ARG A 75 -7.75 3.92 2.14
N HIS A 76 -7.72 5.02 2.90
CA HIS A 76 -8.46 6.26 2.61
C HIS A 76 -9.93 6.08 2.14
N ARG A 77 -10.67 5.15 2.77
CA ARG A 77 -12.01 4.71 2.31
C ARG A 77 -13.03 5.85 2.22
N GLY A 78 -12.85 6.92 3.01
CA GLY A 78 -13.70 8.12 2.95
C GLY A 78 -13.69 8.81 1.57
N LEU A 79 -12.66 8.60 0.76
CA LEU A 79 -12.59 9.12 -0.62
C LEU A 79 -13.62 8.47 -1.56
N LEU A 80 -14.28 7.38 -1.15
CA LEU A 80 -15.30 6.69 -1.94
C LEU A 80 -16.70 7.31 -1.78
N VAL A 81 -16.91 8.19 -0.80
CA VAL A 81 -18.23 8.83 -0.57
C VAL A 81 -18.64 9.68 -1.77
N MET A 82 -17.72 10.51 -2.25
CA MET A 82 -17.98 11.39 -3.38
C MET A 82 -18.36 10.61 -4.67
N PRO A 83 -17.58 9.63 -5.16
CA PRO A 83 -17.95 8.87 -6.35
C PRO A 83 -19.22 8.03 -6.15
N LEU A 84 -19.54 7.60 -4.91
CA LEU A 84 -20.82 6.98 -4.61
C LEU A 84 -22.00 7.92 -4.82
N VAL A 85 -21.91 9.17 -4.34
CA VAL A 85 -22.94 10.19 -4.54
C VAL A 85 -23.12 10.49 -6.03
N VAL A 86 -22.01 10.63 -6.77
CA VAL A 86 -22.03 10.82 -8.23
C VAL A 86 -22.73 9.65 -8.92
N ALA A 87 -22.29 8.42 -8.66
CA ALA A 87 -22.84 7.20 -9.28
C ALA A 87 -24.34 7.02 -9.01
N ALA A 88 -24.82 7.41 -7.83
CA ALA A 88 -26.24 7.32 -7.46
C ALA A 88 -27.06 8.52 -7.95
N SER A 89 -26.43 9.60 -8.40
CA SER A 89 -27.10 10.86 -8.76
C SER A 89 -28.23 10.71 -9.79
N PRO A 90 -28.15 9.84 -10.82
CA PRO A 90 -29.24 9.66 -11.80
C PRO A 90 -30.56 9.16 -11.17
N LEU A 91 -30.48 8.54 -9.99
CA LEU A 91 -31.61 7.96 -9.25
C LEU A 91 -32.33 8.97 -8.36
N ALA A 92 -31.83 10.21 -8.24
CA ALA A 92 -32.32 11.18 -7.26
C ALA A 92 -33.81 11.52 -7.39
N LEU A 93 -34.39 11.43 -8.60
CA LEU A 93 -35.82 11.64 -8.86
C LEU A 93 -36.56 10.34 -9.20
N GLY A 94 -36.01 9.20 -8.79
CA GLY A 94 -36.57 7.87 -9.02
C GLY A 94 -36.03 7.18 -10.27
N VAL A 95 -36.68 6.08 -10.62
CA VAL A 95 -36.32 5.20 -11.73
C VAL A 95 -37.43 5.18 -12.78
N ARG A 96 -37.03 5.07 -14.05
CA ARG A 96 -37.95 4.82 -15.16
C ARG A 96 -38.45 3.39 -15.10
N SER A 97 -39.65 3.18 -15.62
CA SER A 97 -40.16 1.82 -15.85
C SER A 97 -39.34 1.15 -16.95
N VAL A 98 -38.70 0.03 -16.61
CA VAL A 98 -37.94 -0.82 -17.54
C VAL A 98 -38.50 -2.24 -17.43
N GLY A 99 -38.62 -2.95 -18.55
CA GLY A 99 -39.02 -4.35 -18.55
C GLY A 99 -38.08 -5.21 -17.71
N THR A 100 -38.60 -6.21 -17.02
CA THR A 100 -37.83 -7.08 -16.11
C THR A 100 -36.70 -7.82 -16.84
N ASP A 101 -36.95 -8.24 -18.07
CA ASP A 101 -36.01 -8.88 -18.98
C ASP A 101 -34.84 -7.95 -19.31
N LEU A 102 -35.13 -6.72 -19.72
CA LEU A 102 -34.11 -5.72 -20.01
C LEU A 102 -33.35 -5.32 -18.74
N LEU A 103 -34.02 -5.17 -17.60
CA LEU A 103 -33.38 -4.85 -16.34
C LEU A 103 -32.34 -5.91 -15.94
N LEU A 104 -32.66 -7.20 -16.10
CA LEU A 104 -31.73 -8.29 -15.80
C LEU A 104 -30.47 -8.22 -16.70
N VAL A 105 -30.67 -8.00 -18.00
CA VAL A 105 -29.56 -7.84 -18.97
C VAL A 105 -28.68 -6.66 -18.59
N LEU A 106 -29.28 -5.51 -18.22
CA LEU A 106 -28.52 -4.32 -17.81
C LEU A 106 -27.73 -4.55 -16.52
N VAL A 107 -28.34 -5.19 -15.51
CA VAL A 107 -27.65 -5.47 -14.22
C VAL A 107 -26.45 -6.39 -14.44
N VAL A 108 -26.65 -7.53 -15.10
CA VAL A 108 -25.56 -8.49 -15.34
C VAL A 108 -24.50 -7.87 -16.23
N GLY A 109 -24.92 -7.22 -17.33
CA GLY A 109 -24.03 -6.57 -18.27
C GLY A 109 -23.17 -5.51 -17.61
N TYR A 110 -23.75 -4.58 -16.84
CA TYR A 110 -22.98 -3.50 -16.23
C TYR A 110 -22.12 -3.93 -15.04
N VAL A 111 -22.51 -4.98 -14.30
CA VAL A 111 -21.61 -5.60 -13.31
C VAL A 111 -20.38 -6.17 -14.00
N LEU A 112 -20.56 -6.91 -15.10
CA LEU A 112 -19.45 -7.47 -15.87
C LEU A 112 -18.60 -6.37 -16.53
N THR A 113 -19.22 -5.32 -17.06
CA THR A 113 -18.52 -4.13 -17.58
C THR A 113 -17.65 -3.51 -16.49
N GLY A 114 -18.22 -3.18 -15.33
CA GLY A 114 -17.48 -2.56 -14.23
C GLY A 114 -16.31 -3.43 -13.78
N ILE A 115 -16.50 -4.74 -13.62
CA ILE A 115 -15.39 -5.65 -13.25
C ILE A 115 -14.31 -5.67 -14.34
N THR A 116 -14.71 -5.86 -15.60
CA THR A 116 -13.78 -5.99 -16.74
C THR A 116 -12.96 -4.73 -16.90
N GLU A 117 -13.61 -3.58 -16.93
CA GLU A 117 -12.94 -2.30 -17.20
C GLU A 117 -12.05 -1.89 -16.03
N GLU A 118 -12.49 -2.04 -14.78
CA GLU A 118 -11.61 -1.76 -13.64
C GLU A 118 -10.39 -2.69 -13.63
N LEU A 119 -10.57 -3.98 -13.93
CA LEU A 119 -9.46 -4.93 -13.97
C LEU A 119 -8.46 -4.60 -15.07
N VAL A 120 -8.93 -4.32 -16.29
CA VAL A 120 -8.07 -4.01 -17.43
C VAL A 120 -7.37 -2.66 -17.24
N TRP A 121 -8.09 -1.61 -16.85
CA TRP A 121 -7.54 -0.26 -16.87
C TRP A 121 -6.90 0.15 -15.55
N ARG A 122 -7.54 -0.15 -14.42
CA ARG A 122 -7.03 0.21 -13.08
C ARG A 122 -6.20 -0.91 -12.44
N GLY A 123 -6.35 -2.15 -12.92
CA GLY A 123 -5.45 -3.27 -12.62
C GLY A 123 -4.26 -3.33 -13.57
N PHE A 124 -4.48 -3.73 -14.83
CA PHE A 124 -3.38 -4.07 -15.76
C PHE A 124 -2.66 -2.82 -16.27
N ALA A 125 -3.38 -1.88 -16.87
CA ALA A 125 -2.76 -0.72 -17.51
C ALA A 125 -2.00 0.15 -16.48
N LEU A 126 -2.60 0.45 -15.32
CA LEU A 126 -1.89 1.17 -14.26
C LEU A 126 -0.63 0.45 -13.77
N ARG A 127 -0.68 -0.89 -13.60
CA ARG A 127 0.49 -1.67 -13.19
C ARG A 127 1.61 -1.61 -14.24
N LEU A 128 1.27 -1.79 -15.51
CA LEU A 128 2.24 -1.77 -16.61
C LEU A 128 2.84 -0.37 -16.82
N LEU A 129 2.07 0.69 -16.53
CA LEU A 129 2.50 2.07 -16.61
C LEU A 129 3.16 2.59 -15.33
N ALA A 130 3.10 1.86 -14.20
CA ALA A 130 3.65 2.27 -12.92
C ALA A 130 5.12 2.75 -12.97
N PRO A 131 6.03 2.15 -13.78
CA PRO A 131 7.41 2.63 -13.92
C PRO A 131 7.55 4.05 -14.49
N LEU A 132 6.49 4.64 -15.06
CA LEU A 132 6.48 6.01 -15.55
C LEU A 132 6.22 7.05 -14.44
N GLY A 133 5.91 6.58 -13.23
CA GLY A 133 5.47 7.39 -12.10
C GLY A 133 3.95 7.50 -12.03
N GLU A 134 3.42 7.56 -10.81
CA GLU A 134 1.99 7.50 -10.47
C GLU A 134 1.12 8.44 -11.32
N ARG A 135 1.41 9.74 -11.31
CA ARG A 135 0.64 10.75 -12.05
C ARG A 135 0.59 10.45 -13.55
N ARG A 136 1.73 10.06 -14.13
CA ARG A 136 1.79 9.73 -15.57
C ARG A 136 1.04 8.44 -15.87
N ALA A 137 1.15 7.43 -15.00
CA ALA A 137 0.42 6.18 -15.14
C ALA A 137 -1.10 6.41 -15.12
N VAL A 138 -1.60 7.22 -14.18
CA VAL A 138 -3.03 7.55 -14.09
C VAL A 138 -3.51 8.32 -15.32
N VAL A 139 -2.82 9.40 -15.71
CA VAL A 139 -3.22 10.22 -16.85
C VAL A 139 -3.18 9.43 -18.17
N LEU A 140 -2.11 8.66 -18.40
CA LEU A 140 -1.98 7.83 -19.60
C LEU A 140 -2.99 6.68 -19.59
N GLY A 141 -3.24 6.05 -18.44
CA GLY A 141 -4.25 5.01 -18.29
C GLY A 141 -5.66 5.54 -18.60
N ALA A 142 -6.00 6.73 -18.09
CA ALA A 142 -7.25 7.41 -18.39
C ALA A 142 -7.38 7.75 -19.88
N ALA A 143 -6.30 8.24 -20.51
CA ALA A 143 -6.27 8.51 -21.94
C ALA A 143 -6.50 7.25 -22.77
N LEU A 144 -5.81 6.14 -22.45
CA LEU A 144 -6.00 4.85 -23.13
C LEU A 144 -7.42 4.29 -22.94
N PHE A 145 -8.02 4.51 -21.79
CA PHE A 145 -9.39 4.12 -21.52
C PHE A 145 -10.40 4.94 -22.34
N GLY A 146 -10.19 6.26 -22.43
CA GLY A 146 -10.98 7.13 -23.29
C GLY A 146 -10.82 6.78 -24.78
N THR A 147 -9.61 6.47 -25.25
CA THR A 147 -9.41 6.06 -26.65
C THR A 147 -10.02 4.70 -26.96
N ALA A 148 -10.02 3.76 -26.01
CA ALA A 148 -10.68 2.47 -26.20
C ALA A 148 -12.19 2.63 -26.49
N HIS A 149 -12.83 3.64 -25.90
CA HIS A 149 -14.23 3.96 -26.12
C HIS A 149 -14.54 4.47 -27.54
N LEU A 150 -13.55 4.91 -28.31
CA LEU A 150 -13.76 5.27 -29.72
C LEU A 150 -14.18 4.06 -30.57
N ALA A 151 -13.86 2.84 -30.13
CA ALA A 151 -14.34 1.62 -30.77
C ALA A 151 -15.88 1.48 -30.72
N ASN A 152 -16.58 2.28 -29.90
CA ASN A 152 -18.04 2.29 -29.88
C ASN A 152 -18.67 2.81 -31.18
N VAL A 153 -17.89 3.36 -32.12
CA VAL A 153 -18.34 3.63 -33.50
C VAL A 153 -18.87 2.37 -34.20
N PHE A 154 -18.44 1.18 -33.79
CA PHE A 154 -18.97 -0.09 -34.33
C PHE A 154 -20.36 -0.45 -33.80
N PHE A 155 -20.78 0.17 -32.68
CA PHE A 155 -22.04 -0.11 -31.99
C PHE A 155 -23.03 1.06 -32.02
N ARG A 156 -22.57 2.28 -32.30
CA ARG A 156 -23.33 3.52 -32.24
C ARG A 156 -23.38 4.21 -33.61
N ASN A 157 -24.49 4.89 -33.89
CA ASN A 157 -24.71 5.60 -35.15
C ASN A 157 -24.37 7.11 -35.07
N SER A 158 -23.80 7.58 -33.96
CA SER A 158 -23.49 9.00 -33.76
C SER A 158 -22.04 9.17 -33.31
N THR A 159 -21.21 9.72 -34.18
CA THR A 159 -19.81 10.04 -33.88
C THR A 159 -19.70 11.05 -32.75
N GLY A 160 -20.61 12.04 -32.69
CA GLY A 160 -20.63 13.02 -31.60
C GLY A 160 -20.85 12.38 -30.23
N LEU A 161 -21.76 11.41 -30.13
CA LEU A 161 -21.99 10.67 -28.88
C LEU A 161 -20.81 9.76 -28.52
N VAL A 162 -20.14 9.17 -29.51
CA VAL A 162 -18.92 8.37 -29.28
C VAL A 162 -17.77 9.23 -28.76
N LEU A 163 -17.58 10.42 -29.32
CA LEU A 163 -16.57 11.38 -28.84
C LEU A 163 -16.88 11.86 -27.42
N ALA A 164 -18.15 12.18 -27.14
CA ALA A 164 -18.59 12.54 -25.79
C ALA A 164 -18.36 11.40 -24.79
N GLN A 165 -18.67 10.15 -25.18
CA GLN A 165 -18.42 8.97 -24.35
C GLN A 165 -16.92 8.74 -24.11
N ALA A 166 -16.08 8.92 -25.12
CA ALA A 166 -14.63 8.81 -24.96
C ALA A 166 -14.07 9.87 -23.99
N TRP A 167 -14.60 11.08 -24.04
CA TRP A 167 -14.27 12.14 -23.08
C TRP A 167 -14.75 11.82 -21.66
N GLY A 168 -16.00 11.36 -21.50
CA GLY A 168 -16.52 10.95 -20.21
C GLY A 168 -15.74 9.79 -19.60
N ALA A 169 -15.40 8.79 -20.42
CA ALA A 169 -14.52 7.68 -20.02
C ALA A 169 -13.13 8.18 -19.59
N PHE A 170 -12.55 9.18 -20.25
CA PHE A 170 -11.31 9.81 -19.80
C PHE A 170 -11.48 10.46 -18.42
N CYS A 171 -12.54 11.25 -18.20
CA CYS A 171 -12.82 11.92 -16.93
C CYS A 171 -12.99 10.91 -15.79
N PHE A 172 -13.80 9.87 -16.04
CA PHE A 172 -14.02 8.75 -15.14
C PHE A 172 -12.72 8.01 -14.84
N GLY A 173 -11.95 7.67 -15.88
CA GLY A 173 -10.67 6.98 -15.78
C GLY A 173 -9.63 7.76 -14.97
N LEU A 174 -9.63 9.09 -15.06
CA LEU A 174 -8.74 9.94 -14.27
C LEU A 174 -9.09 9.88 -12.78
N ALA A 175 -10.37 10.03 -12.45
CA ALA A 175 -10.86 9.96 -11.07
C ALA A 175 -10.63 8.59 -10.44
N TYR A 176 -11.01 7.53 -11.15
CA TYR A 176 -10.92 6.15 -10.65
C TYR A 176 -9.48 5.66 -10.63
N GLY A 177 -8.64 6.09 -11.56
CA GLY A 177 -7.20 5.84 -11.51
C GLY A 177 -6.55 6.50 -10.29
N ALA A 178 -6.91 7.74 -10.00
CA ALA A 178 -6.45 8.42 -8.78
C ALA A 178 -6.97 7.73 -7.51
N LEU A 179 -8.25 7.33 -7.48
CA LEU A 179 -8.82 6.58 -6.36
C LEU A 179 -8.12 5.24 -6.16
N ARG A 180 -7.85 4.48 -7.24
CA ARG A 180 -7.13 3.20 -7.14
C ARG A 180 -5.76 3.35 -6.49
N VAL A 181 -5.04 4.41 -6.83
CA VAL A 181 -3.75 4.73 -6.21
C VAL A 181 -3.94 5.00 -4.72
N ARG A 182 -4.94 5.82 -4.33
CA ARG A 182 -5.18 6.21 -2.94
C ARG A 182 -5.73 5.07 -2.08
N THR A 183 -6.68 4.31 -2.58
CA THR A 183 -7.34 3.25 -1.81
C THR A 183 -6.56 1.94 -1.81
N GLY A 184 -5.63 1.77 -2.75
CA GLY A 184 -4.89 0.53 -2.93
C GLY A 184 -5.74 -0.59 -3.55
N THR A 185 -7.00 -0.34 -3.94
CA THR A 185 -7.91 -1.39 -4.42
C THR A 185 -8.81 -0.93 -5.58
N ILE A 186 -9.23 -1.88 -6.42
CA ILE A 186 -10.27 -1.67 -7.45
C ILE A 186 -11.64 -2.22 -7.04
N VAL A 187 -11.75 -3.01 -5.97
CA VAL A 187 -13.00 -3.71 -5.62
C VAL A 187 -14.21 -2.78 -5.43
N PRO A 188 -14.14 -1.71 -4.62
CA PRO A 188 -15.26 -0.76 -4.52
C PRO A 188 -15.45 0.04 -5.82
N LEU A 189 -14.40 0.21 -6.62
CA LEU A 189 -14.49 0.90 -7.91
C LEU A 189 -15.31 0.09 -8.93
N MET A 190 -15.20 -1.25 -8.91
CA MET A 190 -16.00 -2.12 -9.77
C MET A 190 -17.49 -1.94 -9.50
N ALA A 191 -17.86 -1.91 -8.22
CA ALA A 191 -19.24 -1.71 -7.80
C ALA A 191 -19.75 -0.31 -8.15
N LEU A 192 -18.94 0.72 -7.92
CA LEU A 192 -19.31 2.10 -8.24
C LEU A 192 -19.45 2.35 -9.75
N HIS A 193 -18.61 1.70 -10.56
CA HIS A 193 -18.72 1.74 -12.01
C HIS A 193 -20.01 1.09 -12.49
N ALA A 194 -20.27 -0.14 -12.05
CA ALA A 194 -21.51 -0.85 -12.36
C ALA A 194 -22.75 -0.04 -11.95
N LEU A 195 -22.70 0.60 -10.77
CA LEU A 195 -23.76 1.48 -10.29
C LEU A 195 -23.94 2.70 -11.20
N THR A 196 -22.86 3.35 -11.62
CA THR A 196 -22.90 4.55 -12.49
C THR A 196 -23.62 4.22 -13.80
N ASP A 197 -23.20 3.14 -14.48
CA ASP A 197 -23.78 2.75 -15.76
C ASP A 197 -25.26 2.33 -15.64
N LEU A 198 -25.57 1.56 -14.60
CA LEU A 198 -26.92 1.12 -14.33
C LEU A 198 -27.82 2.32 -14.01
N ALA A 199 -27.39 3.21 -13.12
CA ALA A 199 -28.12 4.41 -12.73
C ALA A 199 -28.34 5.33 -13.92
N ALA A 200 -27.33 5.57 -14.77
CA ALA A 200 -27.48 6.36 -15.99
C ALA A 200 -28.45 5.73 -17.01
N SER A 201 -28.69 4.42 -16.91
CA SER A 201 -29.60 3.68 -17.80
C SER A 201 -31.03 3.65 -17.27
N VAL A 202 -31.24 3.55 -15.97
CA VAL A 202 -32.60 3.42 -15.38
C VAL A 202 -33.10 4.69 -14.70
N GLY A 203 -32.23 5.64 -14.37
CA GLY A 203 -32.58 6.88 -13.67
C GLY A 203 -33.59 7.75 -14.42
N ALA A 204 -34.44 8.45 -13.66
CA ALA A 204 -35.48 9.33 -14.21
C ALA A 204 -34.96 10.68 -14.69
N LEU A 205 -33.74 11.08 -14.27
CA LEU A 205 -33.16 12.36 -14.66
C LEU A 205 -32.78 12.43 -16.15
N PRO A 206 -32.70 13.65 -16.72
CA PRO A 206 -32.19 13.84 -18.08
C PRO A 206 -30.75 13.34 -18.20
N LYS A 207 -30.55 12.29 -19.01
CA LYS A 207 -29.27 11.56 -19.10
C LYS A 207 -28.08 12.45 -19.48
N ILE A 208 -28.21 13.26 -20.54
CA ILE A 208 -27.07 14.03 -21.06
C ILE A 208 -26.58 15.09 -20.05
N PRO A 209 -27.43 15.96 -19.48
CA PRO A 209 -26.98 16.93 -18.47
C PRO A 209 -26.36 16.29 -17.23
N VAL A 210 -26.91 15.15 -16.77
CA VAL A 210 -26.35 14.43 -15.62
C VAL A 210 -24.97 13.89 -15.93
N LEU A 211 -24.79 13.17 -17.04
CA LEU A 211 -23.48 12.64 -17.43
C LEU A 211 -22.43 13.74 -17.57
N VAL A 212 -22.78 14.89 -18.16
CA VAL A 212 -21.86 16.04 -18.26
C VAL A 212 -21.49 16.58 -16.87
N ALA A 213 -22.45 16.65 -15.94
CA ALA A 213 -22.17 17.07 -14.57
C ALA A 213 -21.27 16.07 -13.84
N GLU A 214 -21.52 14.76 -13.99
CA GLU A 214 -20.69 13.69 -13.44
C GLU A 214 -19.26 13.77 -14.00
N ASP A 215 -19.09 13.97 -15.31
CA ASP A 215 -17.80 14.14 -15.97
C ASP A 215 -17.00 15.30 -15.39
N VAL A 216 -17.62 16.48 -15.24
CA VAL A 216 -16.98 17.67 -14.67
C VAL A 216 -16.56 17.43 -13.22
N VAL A 217 -17.45 16.82 -12.44
CA VAL A 217 -17.26 16.55 -11.03
C VAL A 217 -16.16 15.49 -10.81
N LEU A 218 -16.16 14.41 -11.57
CA LEU A 218 -15.12 13.38 -11.53
C LEU A 218 -13.79 13.89 -12.07
N LEU A 219 -13.77 14.64 -13.17
CA LEU A 219 -12.55 15.26 -13.68
C LEU A 219 -11.92 16.17 -12.62
N THR A 220 -12.72 17.06 -12.03
CA THR A 220 -12.25 17.96 -10.97
C THR A 220 -11.74 17.16 -9.78
N TYR A 221 -12.48 16.14 -9.35
CA TYR A 221 -12.08 15.28 -8.24
C TYR A 221 -10.78 14.52 -8.51
N GLY A 222 -10.63 13.92 -9.69
CA GLY A 222 -9.41 13.23 -10.12
C GLY A 222 -8.21 14.17 -10.22
N VAL A 223 -8.39 15.35 -10.83
CA VAL A 223 -7.35 16.39 -10.88
C VAL A 223 -6.97 16.83 -9.48
N VAL A 224 -7.93 17.09 -8.59
CA VAL A 224 -7.69 17.45 -7.19
C VAL A 224 -6.94 16.32 -6.49
N LEU A 225 -7.34 15.06 -6.60
CA LEU A 225 -6.62 13.94 -5.97
C LEU A 225 -5.20 13.74 -6.51
N LEU A 226 -4.93 14.10 -7.76
CA LEU A 226 -3.59 14.05 -8.35
C LEU A 226 -2.75 15.29 -7.99
N ALA A 227 -3.39 16.46 -7.91
CA ALA A 227 -2.77 17.76 -7.67
C ALA A 227 -2.50 18.01 -6.19
N LEU A 228 -3.46 17.65 -5.33
CA LEU A 228 -3.23 17.35 -3.93
C LEU A 228 -2.19 16.26 -3.94
N ARG A 229 -0.93 16.65 -3.80
CA ARG A 229 0.06 15.73 -3.29
C ARG A 229 -0.59 15.16 -2.01
N PRO A 230 -0.50 13.85 -1.74
CA PRO A 230 -0.50 13.45 -0.33
C PRO A 230 0.38 14.48 0.39
N ARG A 231 -0.06 15.04 1.51
CA ARG A 231 0.45 16.25 2.15
C ARG A 231 1.95 16.17 2.49
N LYS A 232 2.87 15.96 1.54
CA LYS A 232 3.96 14.98 1.79
C LYS A 232 3.48 13.95 2.83
N ASP A 233 2.49 13.13 2.49
CA ASP A 233 2.47 11.82 3.14
C ASP A 233 3.63 11.14 2.44
N THR A 234 4.80 11.22 3.06
CA THR A 234 6.06 10.72 2.50
C THR A 234 5.83 9.23 2.22
N PRO A 235 5.81 8.79 0.94
CA PRO A 235 5.47 7.41 0.64
C PRO A 235 6.53 6.51 1.28
N VAL A 236 6.08 5.72 2.27
CA VAL A 236 6.78 4.59 2.88
C VAL A 236 7.83 4.93 3.94
N THR A 237 7.90 6.17 4.44
CA THR A 237 8.87 6.50 5.51
C THR A 237 8.38 7.46 6.58
N ASP A 238 7.33 8.26 6.38
CA ASP A 238 6.75 9.06 7.49
C ASP A 238 6.20 8.19 8.64
N PRO A 239 5.49 7.06 8.37
CA PRO A 239 5.11 6.15 9.45
C PRO A 239 6.35 5.55 10.13
N MET A 240 7.35 5.13 9.34
CA MET A 240 8.52 4.42 9.86
C MET A 240 9.47 5.33 10.66
N LEU A 241 9.62 6.59 10.24
CA LEU A 241 10.36 7.60 10.97
C LEU A 241 9.61 7.99 12.26
N ASP A 242 8.27 8.03 12.23
CA ASP A 242 7.47 8.26 13.44
C ASP A 242 7.54 7.06 14.41
N HIS A 243 7.57 5.83 13.88
CA HIS A 243 7.83 4.60 14.63
C HIS A 243 9.24 4.61 15.24
N LEU A 244 10.28 4.99 14.47
CA LEU A 244 11.64 5.17 14.97
C LEU A 244 11.69 6.21 16.09
N ASP A 245 11.07 7.37 15.89
CA ASP A 245 10.98 8.42 16.91
C ASP A 245 10.27 7.94 18.19
N ARG A 246 9.23 7.10 18.06
CA ARG A 246 8.54 6.47 19.19
C ARG A 246 9.43 5.48 19.91
N ALA A 247 10.10 4.60 19.17
CA ALA A 247 11.05 3.63 19.72
C ALA A 247 12.19 4.33 20.45
N LEU A 248 12.84 5.32 19.84
CA LEU A 248 13.90 6.13 20.46
C LEU A 248 13.42 6.78 21.77
N ARG A 249 12.23 7.39 21.79
CA ARG A 249 11.68 7.99 23.03
C ARG A 249 11.31 6.96 24.09
N SER A 250 10.80 5.79 23.69
CA SER A 250 10.48 4.73 24.64
C SER A 250 11.74 4.18 25.27
N THR A 251 12.75 3.88 24.46
CA THR A 251 14.04 3.36 24.89
C THR A 251 14.82 4.40 25.70
N ASP A 252 14.74 5.69 25.38
CA ASP A 252 15.32 6.77 26.21
C ASP A 252 14.77 6.75 27.64
N ARG A 253 13.45 6.62 27.82
CA ARG A 253 12.82 6.52 29.15
C ARG A 253 13.30 5.28 29.91
N ILE A 254 13.53 4.17 29.21
CA ILE A 254 14.03 2.92 29.79
C ILE A 254 15.49 3.11 30.24
N VAL A 255 16.37 3.57 29.34
CA VAL A 255 17.79 3.83 29.63
C VAL A 255 17.97 4.84 30.77
N ALA A 256 17.18 5.92 30.77
CA ALA A 256 17.19 6.91 31.84
C ALA A 256 16.82 6.34 33.21
N SER A 257 16.09 5.22 33.25
CA SER A 257 15.65 4.56 34.48
C SER A 257 16.64 3.54 35.05
N ILE A 258 17.68 3.15 34.30
CA ILE A 258 18.66 2.11 34.70
C ILE A 258 19.51 2.61 35.87
N GLY A 259 19.34 2.04 37.06
CA GLY A 259 20.10 2.34 38.27
C GLY A 259 21.61 2.05 38.14
N PRO A 260 22.47 2.71 38.94
CA PRO A 260 23.93 2.52 38.88
C PRO A 260 24.38 1.09 39.20
N ASP A 261 23.58 0.34 39.95
CA ASP A 261 23.77 -1.07 40.34
C ASP A 261 23.18 -2.06 39.33
N GLN A 262 22.47 -1.58 38.31
CA GLN A 262 21.78 -2.43 37.33
C GLN A 262 22.58 -2.69 36.05
N TRP A 263 23.69 -1.97 35.84
CA TRP A 263 24.50 -2.08 34.62
C TRP A 263 25.16 -3.45 34.44
N ASP A 264 25.50 -4.13 35.53
CA ASP A 264 26.14 -5.45 35.52
C ASP A 264 25.13 -6.61 35.53
N LEU A 265 23.82 -6.32 35.53
CA LEU A 265 22.79 -7.35 35.44
C LEU A 265 22.83 -8.05 34.07
N PRO A 266 22.48 -9.34 33.99
CA PRO A 266 22.34 -10.03 32.71
C PRO A 266 21.17 -9.45 31.90
N SER A 267 21.37 -9.32 30.59
CA SER A 267 20.31 -9.03 29.62
C SER A 267 19.70 -10.32 29.05
N PRO A 268 18.55 -10.25 28.35
CA PRO A 268 18.05 -11.35 27.52
C PRO A 268 18.98 -11.74 26.35
N CYS A 269 19.93 -10.87 25.98
CA CYS A 269 20.98 -11.19 25.01
C CYS A 269 22.04 -12.08 25.67
N ALA A 270 22.21 -13.31 25.17
CA ALA A 270 23.05 -14.32 25.80
C ALA A 270 24.51 -13.85 25.96
N GLY A 271 24.98 -13.84 27.22
CA GLY A 271 26.35 -13.43 27.56
C GLY A 271 26.58 -11.92 27.66
N TRP A 272 25.54 -11.11 27.51
CA TRP A 272 25.63 -9.65 27.60
C TRP A 272 25.02 -9.13 28.89
N THR A 273 25.70 -8.16 29.50
CA THR A 273 25.16 -7.35 30.58
C THR A 273 24.25 -6.24 30.03
N VAL A 274 23.50 -5.57 30.91
CA VAL A 274 22.76 -4.33 30.58
C VAL A 274 23.69 -3.26 30.00
N ARG A 275 24.95 -3.18 30.48
CA ARG A 275 25.95 -2.27 29.92
C ARG A 275 26.36 -2.67 28.50
N ASP A 276 26.59 -3.95 28.24
CA ASP A 276 26.98 -4.43 26.90
C ASP A 276 25.87 -4.16 25.89
N GLU A 277 24.62 -4.46 26.25
CA GLU A 277 23.46 -4.21 25.40
C GLU A 277 23.24 -2.71 25.13
N ALA A 278 23.33 -1.86 26.15
CA ALA A 278 23.25 -0.42 25.96
C ALA A 278 24.41 0.10 25.09
N ASN A 279 25.61 -0.45 25.23
CA ASN A 279 26.77 -0.09 24.42
C ASN A 279 26.55 -0.45 22.95
N HIS A 280 26.07 -1.67 22.67
CA HIS A 280 25.72 -2.12 21.34
C HIS A 280 24.67 -1.20 20.69
N LEU A 281 23.60 -0.89 21.43
CA LEU A 281 22.53 -0.02 20.94
C LEU A 281 23.05 1.39 20.60
N VAL A 282 23.86 1.99 21.47
CA VAL A 282 24.46 3.32 21.20
C VAL A 282 25.42 3.25 20.01
N GLY A 283 26.23 2.20 19.90
CA GLY A 283 27.06 1.95 18.72
C GLY A 283 26.25 1.89 17.43
N GLY A 284 25.10 1.21 17.45
CA GLY A 284 24.18 1.09 16.31
C GLY A 284 23.68 2.46 15.85
N LEU A 285 23.18 3.29 16.77
CA LEU A 285 22.77 4.67 16.48
C LEU A 285 23.88 5.49 15.81
N ARG A 286 25.12 5.36 16.30
CA ARG A 286 26.29 6.08 15.74
C ARG A 286 26.66 5.56 14.35
N ILE A 287 26.62 4.26 14.13
CA ILE A 287 26.94 3.62 12.84
C ILE A 287 25.91 4.01 11.76
N PHE A 288 24.62 3.94 12.07
CA PHE A 288 23.58 4.34 11.13
C PHE A 288 23.67 5.84 10.79
N THR A 289 23.90 6.69 11.79
CA THR A 289 24.20 8.11 11.58
C THR A 289 25.41 8.31 10.67
N ALA A 290 26.52 7.60 10.91
CA ALA A 290 27.74 7.73 10.12
C ALA A 290 27.53 7.36 8.65
N GLN A 291 26.75 6.30 8.37
CA GLN A 291 26.37 5.92 7.00
C GLN A 291 25.51 6.99 6.32
N LEU A 292 24.54 7.58 7.03
CA LEU A 292 23.71 8.69 6.54
C LEU A 292 24.51 9.96 6.22
N ASP A 293 25.55 10.21 7.00
CA ASP A 293 26.45 11.35 6.79
C ASP A 293 27.55 11.06 5.75
N GLY A 294 27.66 9.82 5.27
CA GLY A 294 28.70 9.40 4.33
C GLY A 294 30.10 9.45 4.94
N THR A 295 30.19 9.32 6.26
CA THR A 295 31.45 9.32 7.02
C THR A 295 31.96 7.90 7.27
N ALA A 296 33.21 7.78 7.74
CA ALA A 296 33.78 6.49 8.08
C ALA A 296 32.99 5.82 9.20
N VAL A 297 32.57 4.58 8.96
CA VAL A 297 31.92 3.72 9.95
C VAL A 297 33.01 3.01 10.75
N SER A 298 32.82 2.83 12.06
CA SER A 298 33.72 2.00 12.86
C SER A 298 33.60 0.54 12.42
N ASP A 299 34.73 -0.13 12.19
CA ASP A 299 34.76 -1.57 11.88
C ASP A 299 34.50 -2.43 13.13
N ASP A 300 34.55 -1.83 14.32
CA ASP A 300 34.33 -2.48 15.61
C ASP A 300 33.11 -1.88 16.30
N HIS A 301 31.95 -2.54 16.16
CA HIS A 301 30.68 -2.12 16.74
C HIS A 301 30.67 -2.36 18.26
N ASP A 302 31.06 -3.55 18.70
CA ASP A 302 30.92 -3.98 20.10
C ASP A 302 32.18 -3.79 20.96
N GLY A 303 33.37 -3.71 20.35
CA GLY A 303 34.64 -3.53 21.06
C GLY A 303 35.00 -2.09 21.40
N HIS A 304 34.22 -1.11 20.92
CA HIS A 304 34.35 0.30 21.28
C HIS A 304 33.45 0.68 22.46
N ASP A 305 33.96 1.46 23.43
CA ASP A 305 33.15 2.02 24.52
C ASP A 305 32.41 3.28 24.04
N TRP A 306 31.17 3.09 23.58
CA TRP A 306 30.26 4.14 23.15
C TRP A 306 29.57 4.85 24.31
N LEU A 307 29.54 4.23 25.50
CA LEU A 307 28.83 4.74 26.68
C LEU A 307 29.68 5.74 27.46
N GLY A 308 30.98 5.49 27.56
CA GLY A 308 31.90 6.31 28.35
C GLY A 308 31.49 6.43 29.82
N ALA A 309 31.69 7.63 30.38
CA ALA A 309 31.47 7.90 31.80
C ALA A 309 29.99 8.11 32.19
N ASP A 310 29.13 8.50 31.24
CA ASP A 310 27.69 8.69 31.47
C ASP A 310 26.88 7.94 30.40
N PRO A 311 26.62 6.64 30.63
CA PRO A 311 25.87 5.80 29.70
C PRO A 311 24.50 6.37 29.32
N ARG A 312 23.81 7.03 30.27
CA ARG A 312 22.45 7.56 30.05
C ARG A 312 22.51 8.77 29.13
N ALA A 313 23.44 9.70 29.38
CA ALA A 313 23.64 10.85 28.51
C ALA A 313 24.09 10.43 27.11
N SER A 314 24.99 9.44 27.02
CA SER A 314 25.49 8.92 25.74
C SER A 314 24.39 8.38 24.83
N TYR A 315 23.40 7.68 25.39
CA TYR A 315 22.22 7.26 24.64
C TYR A 315 21.41 8.45 24.14
N GLY A 316 21.03 9.38 25.03
CA GLY A 316 20.20 10.53 24.66
C GLY A 316 20.82 11.38 23.56
N ASP A 317 22.14 11.57 23.60
CA ASP A 317 22.87 12.27 22.55
C ASP A 317 22.91 11.50 21.23
N ALA A 318 23.19 10.20 21.26
CA ALA A 318 23.21 9.38 20.05
C ALA A 318 21.82 9.32 19.39
N ALA A 319 20.76 9.10 20.19
CA ALA A 319 19.38 9.03 19.73
C ALA A 319 18.92 10.35 19.08
N ARG A 320 19.28 11.49 19.67
CA ARG A 320 18.96 12.82 19.11
C ARG A 320 19.64 13.06 17.76
N VAL A 321 20.91 12.69 17.64
CA VAL A 321 21.68 12.85 16.41
C VAL A 321 21.15 11.92 15.32
N ASP A 322 20.89 10.66 15.66
CA ASP A 322 20.36 9.65 14.75
C ASP A 322 18.97 10.04 14.21
N ALA A 323 18.04 10.45 15.08
CA ALA A 323 16.72 10.94 14.66
C ALA A 323 16.83 12.13 13.69
N ALA A 324 17.75 13.07 13.96
CA ALA A 324 17.98 14.21 13.08
C ALA A 324 18.56 13.78 11.72
N ALA A 325 19.47 12.81 11.69
CA ALA A 325 20.06 12.27 10.47
C ALA A 325 19.00 11.60 9.59
N TRP A 326 18.17 10.74 10.17
CA TRP A 326 17.09 10.05 9.47
C TRP A 326 15.99 10.99 8.94
N ARG A 327 15.77 12.13 9.60
CA ARG A 327 14.80 13.16 9.15
C ARG A 327 15.36 14.10 8.07
N ARG A 328 16.62 13.96 7.64
CA ARG A 328 17.15 14.73 6.51
C ARG A 328 16.40 14.39 5.21
N PRO A 329 16.18 15.35 4.29
CA PRO A 329 15.41 15.13 3.07
C PRO A 329 15.95 14.03 2.14
N ASP A 330 17.23 13.73 2.23
CA ASP A 330 17.99 12.80 1.39
C ASP A 330 18.26 11.44 2.05
N ALA A 331 17.97 11.28 3.35
CA ALA A 331 18.27 10.07 4.13
C ALA A 331 17.71 8.77 3.52
N LEU A 332 16.62 8.89 2.77
CA LEU A 332 15.86 7.77 2.23
C LEU A 332 16.10 7.53 0.74
N ALA A 333 17.00 8.30 0.13
CA ALA A 333 17.31 8.21 -1.30
C ALA A 333 18.42 7.19 -1.61
N GLY A 334 19.20 6.78 -0.60
CA GLY A 334 20.41 5.96 -0.77
C GLY A 334 20.25 4.46 -0.45
N SER A 335 21.40 3.80 -0.38
CA SER A 335 21.59 2.44 0.12
C SER A 335 22.45 2.44 1.38
N PHE A 336 22.31 1.39 2.18
CA PHE A 336 23.10 1.12 3.38
C PHE A 336 23.84 -0.20 3.21
N THR A 337 25.02 -0.30 3.82
CA THR A 337 25.76 -1.56 3.91
C THR A 337 25.50 -2.15 5.29
N LEU A 338 24.74 -3.24 5.34
CA LEU A 338 24.44 -3.97 6.57
C LEU A 338 25.10 -5.36 6.52
N VAL A 339 25.01 -6.13 7.61
CA VAL A 339 25.47 -7.53 7.68
C VAL A 339 24.83 -8.41 6.59
N LEU A 340 23.63 -8.04 6.12
CA LEU A 340 22.89 -8.72 5.07
C LEU A 340 23.31 -8.29 3.65
N GLY A 341 24.30 -7.40 3.52
CA GLY A 341 24.74 -6.79 2.28
C GLY A 341 24.18 -5.39 2.05
N GLU A 342 24.28 -4.92 0.80
CA GLU A 342 23.76 -3.60 0.41
C GLU A 342 22.24 -3.63 0.29
N VAL A 343 21.55 -2.76 1.03
CA VAL A 343 20.08 -2.68 1.08
C VAL A 343 19.58 -1.26 0.83
N PRO A 344 18.36 -1.08 0.28
CA PRO A 344 17.75 0.25 0.16
C PRO A 344 17.49 0.89 1.53
N ALA A 345 17.57 2.23 1.61
CA ALA A 345 17.37 2.97 2.86
C ALA A 345 16.05 2.66 3.60
N ALA A 346 14.97 2.34 2.88
CA ALA A 346 13.71 1.95 3.50
C ALA A 346 13.80 0.63 4.27
N MET A 347 14.59 -0.33 3.77
CA MET A 347 14.85 -1.59 4.47
C MET A 347 15.80 -1.35 5.64
N ALA A 348 16.83 -0.52 5.44
CA ALA A 348 17.75 -0.14 6.50
C ALA A 348 17.04 0.54 7.68
N LEU A 349 16.07 1.41 7.41
CA LEU A 349 15.26 2.06 8.44
C LEU A 349 14.41 1.06 9.23
N LEU A 350 13.86 0.02 8.59
CA LEU A 350 13.11 -1.03 9.27
C LEU A 350 14.03 -1.89 10.17
N VAL A 351 15.23 -2.22 9.69
CA VAL A 351 16.25 -2.90 10.50
C VAL A 351 16.62 -2.01 11.69
N HIS A 352 16.92 -0.74 11.46
CA HIS A 352 17.27 0.21 12.51
C HIS A 352 16.18 0.38 13.56
N LEU A 353 14.91 0.51 13.14
CA LEU A 353 13.77 0.51 14.04
C LEU A 353 13.71 -0.76 14.89
N THR A 354 13.99 -1.92 14.28
CA THR A 354 14.02 -3.20 14.99
C THR A 354 15.12 -3.21 16.05
N GLU A 355 16.33 -2.79 15.70
CA GLU A 355 17.46 -2.66 16.63
C GLU A 355 17.08 -1.79 17.84
N VAL A 356 16.55 -0.59 17.59
CA VAL A 356 16.22 0.37 18.66
C VAL A 356 15.09 -0.12 19.55
N LEU A 357 14.03 -0.67 18.97
CA LEU A 357 12.88 -1.11 19.74
C LEU A 357 13.22 -2.37 20.54
N VAL A 358 13.74 -3.41 19.88
CA VAL A 358 13.97 -4.72 20.49
C VAL A 358 15.02 -4.65 21.60
N HIS A 359 16.15 -3.98 21.38
CA HIS A 359 17.13 -3.81 22.45
C HIS A 359 16.62 -2.91 23.58
N GLY A 360 15.74 -1.95 23.28
CA GLY A 360 15.00 -1.23 24.33
C GLY A 360 14.11 -2.14 25.17
N LEU A 361 13.46 -3.12 24.55
CA LEU A 361 12.65 -4.13 25.26
C LEU A 361 13.52 -5.06 26.11
N ASP A 362 14.64 -5.52 25.56
CA ASP A 362 15.60 -6.39 26.25
C ASP A 362 16.14 -5.68 27.52
N LEU A 363 16.51 -4.39 27.42
CA LEU A 363 16.88 -3.55 28.57
C LEU A 363 15.74 -3.42 29.58
N ALA A 364 14.51 -3.14 29.12
CA ALA A 364 13.35 -2.97 30.00
C ALA A 364 13.05 -4.23 30.82
N VAL A 365 13.18 -5.41 30.20
CA VAL A 365 13.06 -6.71 30.86
C VAL A 365 14.18 -6.88 31.88
N ALA A 366 15.44 -6.62 31.50
CA ALA A 366 16.61 -6.80 32.37
C ALA A 366 16.55 -5.97 33.66
N VAL A 367 16.04 -4.73 33.58
CA VAL A 367 15.96 -3.82 34.74
C VAL A 367 14.59 -3.80 35.43
N GLY A 368 13.66 -4.65 34.99
CA GLY A 368 12.32 -4.77 35.57
C GLY A 368 11.41 -3.57 35.33
N ARG A 369 11.59 -2.85 34.21
CA ARG A 369 10.83 -1.65 33.82
C ARG A 369 9.94 -1.87 32.59
N GLU A 370 9.37 -3.06 32.47
CA GLU A 370 8.40 -3.42 31.43
C GLU A 370 7.16 -2.49 31.41
N ASP A 371 6.89 -1.75 32.51
CA ASP A 371 5.86 -0.71 32.58
C ASP A 371 6.10 0.48 31.64
N LEU A 372 7.35 0.70 31.23
CA LEU A 372 7.72 1.80 30.33
C LEU A 372 7.58 1.46 28.84
N VAL A 373 7.44 0.17 28.51
CA VAL A 373 7.41 -0.33 27.14
C VAL A 373 6.16 0.13 26.39
N ASP A 374 6.34 0.58 25.14
CA ASP A 374 5.24 0.85 24.22
C ASP A 374 4.68 -0.46 23.63
N GLN A 375 3.53 -0.89 24.14
CA GLN A 375 2.87 -2.12 23.70
C GLN A 375 2.27 -2.00 22.30
N ASP A 376 1.82 -0.82 21.89
CA ASP A 376 1.24 -0.61 20.57
C ASP A 376 2.33 -0.69 19.50
N GLU A 377 3.48 -0.08 19.78
CA GLU A 377 4.67 -0.15 18.92
C GLU A 377 5.21 -1.59 18.81
N SER A 378 5.23 -2.32 19.93
CA SER A 378 5.62 -3.73 19.95
C SER A 378 4.68 -4.62 19.14
N ALA A 379 3.36 -4.39 19.26
CA ALA A 379 2.34 -5.13 18.51
C ALA A 379 2.44 -4.83 17.01
N TRP A 380 2.70 -3.57 16.66
CA TRP A 380 2.90 -3.13 15.28
C TRP A 380 4.12 -3.81 14.66
N LEU A 381 5.28 -3.78 15.33
CA LEU A 381 6.51 -4.38 14.79
C LEU A 381 6.36 -5.90 14.64
N LEU A 382 5.73 -6.58 15.59
CA LEU A 382 5.43 -8.01 15.47
C LEU A 382 4.56 -8.32 14.25
N GLY A 383 3.55 -7.49 13.99
CA GLY A 383 2.72 -7.60 12.78
C GLY A 383 3.54 -7.42 11.50
N ALA A 384 4.39 -6.39 11.45
CA ALA A 384 5.26 -6.09 10.32
C ALA A 384 6.25 -7.24 10.03
N MET A 385 6.86 -7.82 11.07
CA MET A 385 7.78 -8.96 10.96
C MET A 385 7.10 -10.21 10.43
N ARG A 386 5.89 -10.52 10.92
CA ARG A 386 5.10 -11.66 10.44
C ARG A 386 4.69 -11.51 8.98
N GLU A 387 4.40 -10.29 8.52
CA GLU A 387 4.08 -10.02 7.12
C GLU A 387 5.31 -10.12 6.21
N LEU A 388 6.48 -9.66 6.68
CA LEU A 388 7.74 -9.72 5.93
C LEU A 388 8.28 -11.14 5.83
N GLY A 389 8.10 -11.94 6.88
CA GLY A 389 8.74 -13.24 7.07
C GLY A 389 10.15 -13.09 7.65
N THR A 390 10.40 -13.73 8.80
CA THR A 390 11.65 -13.59 9.56
C THR A 390 12.65 -14.73 9.33
N ASP A 391 12.29 -15.80 8.61
CA ASP A 391 13.15 -16.96 8.37
C ASP A 391 14.55 -16.60 7.83
N PRO A 392 14.72 -15.66 6.88
CA PRO A 392 16.06 -15.28 6.39
C PRO A 392 16.96 -14.64 7.45
N PHE A 393 16.38 -14.10 8.52
CA PHE A 393 17.09 -13.39 9.60
C PHE A 393 17.40 -14.30 10.80
N ARG A 394 16.90 -15.55 10.80
CA ARG A 394 17.20 -16.55 11.84
C ARG A 394 18.57 -17.18 11.62
N VAL A 395 19.61 -16.36 11.81
CA VAL A 395 21.02 -16.74 11.72
C VAL A 395 21.74 -16.41 13.03
N PRO A 396 22.86 -17.09 13.35
CA PRO A 396 23.60 -16.83 14.59
C PRO A 396 23.95 -15.34 14.74
N GLY A 397 23.60 -14.77 15.89
CA GLY A 397 23.88 -13.37 16.22
C GLY A 397 22.83 -12.34 15.74
N ILE A 398 21.79 -12.76 15.01
CA ILE A 398 20.67 -11.88 14.60
C ILE A 398 19.40 -12.29 15.35
N PHE A 399 18.65 -13.27 14.83
CA PHE A 399 17.47 -13.82 15.53
C PHE A 399 17.67 -15.29 15.90
N GLY A 400 17.16 -15.66 17.08
CA GLY A 400 17.09 -17.06 17.50
C GLY A 400 15.92 -17.80 16.83
N PRO A 401 15.80 -19.12 17.05
CA PRO A 401 14.55 -19.85 16.79
C PRO A 401 13.40 -19.23 17.57
N GLU A 402 12.21 -19.13 16.98
CA GLU A 402 11.01 -18.65 17.68
C GLU A 402 10.71 -19.54 18.89
N VAL A 403 10.37 -18.92 20.01
CA VAL A 403 9.97 -19.61 21.24
C VAL A 403 8.49 -19.36 21.52
N ASP A 404 7.86 -20.28 22.23
CA ASP A 404 6.44 -20.17 22.55
C ASP A 404 6.20 -19.05 23.57
N ALA A 405 5.39 -18.06 23.18
CA ALA A 405 4.81 -17.10 24.11
C ALA A 405 3.43 -17.56 24.58
N ASP A 406 3.08 -17.23 25.83
CA ASP A 406 1.69 -17.28 26.28
C ASP A 406 0.84 -16.39 25.35
N PRO A 407 -0.24 -16.90 24.74
CA PRO A 407 -1.16 -16.09 23.92
C PRO A 407 -1.73 -14.86 24.64
N GLY A 408 -1.80 -14.89 25.98
CA GLY A 408 -2.20 -13.76 26.83
C GLY A 408 -1.07 -12.81 27.23
N ALA A 409 0.17 -13.07 26.83
CA ALA A 409 1.31 -12.21 27.16
C ALA A 409 1.17 -10.84 26.49
N PRO A 410 1.67 -9.76 27.13
CA PRO A 410 1.73 -8.45 26.50
C PRO A 410 2.53 -8.48 25.18
N ALA A 411 2.22 -7.55 24.28
CA ALA A 411 2.74 -7.53 22.91
C ALA A 411 4.28 -7.56 22.82
N HIS A 412 4.97 -6.84 23.71
CA HIS A 412 6.44 -6.85 23.74
C HIS A 412 7.03 -8.23 24.04
N ARG A 413 6.41 -9.03 24.92
CA ARG A 413 6.86 -10.40 25.19
C ARG A 413 6.57 -11.34 24.03
N GLN A 414 5.45 -11.16 23.34
CA GLN A 414 5.17 -11.90 22.11
C GLN A 414 6.18 -11.57 21.00
N LEU A 415 6.59 -10.29 20.88
CA LEU A 415 7.62 -9.86 19.96
C LEU A 415 8.98 -10.48 20.31
N LEU A 416 9.43 -10.37 21.56
CA LEU A 416 10.68 -10.97 22.02
C LEU A 416 10.70 -12.49 21.79
N ALA A 417 9.60 -13.19 22.08
CA ALA A 417 9.48 -14.62 21.82
C ALA A 417 9.55 -14.97 20.32
N HIS A 418 8.92 -14.17 19.45
CA HIS A 418 9.01 -14.32 18.00
C HIS A 418 10.47 -14.26 17.50
N LEU A 419 11.28 -13.43 18.16
CA LEU A 419 12.71 -13.23 17.87
C LEU A 419 13.64 -14.23 18.59
N GLY A 420 13.06 -15.15 19.36
CA GLY A 420 13.78 -16.22 20.04
C GLY A 420 14.39 -15.85 21.40
N ARG A 421 13.87 -14.82 22.06
CA ARG A 421 14.27 -14.47 23.42
C ARG A 421 13.46 -15.27 24.44
N GLU A 422 14.17 -16.00 25.31
CA GLU A 422 13.56 -16.66 26.46
C GLU A 422 13.45 -15.67 27.63
N VAL A 423 12.24 -15.16 27.87
CA VAL A 423 11.98 -14.23 28.98
C VAL A 423 11.19 -14.96 30.08
N ALA A 424 11.71 -14.99 31.30
CA ALA A 424 11.07 -15.65 32.44
C ALA A 424 9.63 -15.12 32.66
N ALA A 425 8.67 -16.02 32.90
CA ALA A 425 7.26 -15.66 33.10
C ALA A 425 7.09 -14.70 34.30
N VAL A 426 6.24 -13.67 34.14
CA VAL A 426 5.86 -12.79 35.26
C VAL A 426 5.07 -13.62 36.27
N PRO A 427 5.48 -13.72 37.55
CA PRO A 427 4.67 -14.39 38.55
C PRO A 427 3.29 -13.72 38.64
N VAL A 428 2.24 -14.52 38.47
CA VAL A 428 0.84 -14.10 38.64
C VAL A 428 0.62 -13.79 40.12
N GLY A 429 0.99 -12.58 40.56
CA GLY A 429 0.88 -12.18 41.96
C GLY A 429 1.46 -10.80 42.33
N ALA A 430 2.28 -10.18 41.49
CA ALA A 430 2.93 -8.90 41.83
C ALA A 430 2.17 -7.63 41.41
N ARG A 431 0.91 -7.73 40.93
CA ARG A 431 0.06 -6.55 40.69
C ARG A 431 -0.76 -6.21 41.94
N ALA A 432 -0.09 -5.66 42.95
CA ALA A 432 -0.64 -4.70 43.93
C ALA A 432 0.37 -4.51 45.06
N ARG A 433 1.03 -3.35 45.08
CA ARG A 433 1.26 -2.54 46.28
C ARG A 433 1.65 -1.13 45.88
#